data_AF-A0A3L7X4M9-F1
#
_entry.id   AF-A0A3L7X4M9-F1
#
_cell.length_a   1.000
_cell.length_b   1.000
_cell.length_c   1.000
_cell.angle_alpha   90.00
_cell.angle_beta   90.00
_cell.angle_gamma   90.00
#
_symmetry.space_group_name_H-M   'P 1'
#
loop_
_entity.id
_entity.type
_entity.pdbx_description
1 polymer ?
#
loop_
_entity_poly.entity_id
_entity_poly.type
_entity_poly.pdbx_seq_one_letter_code
_entity_poly.pdbx_strand_id
1 'polypeptide(L)'
;MWIDVDSQATEKLQSINLCSAIVNRNSDMLTKSIATVGANGKQNPRVEERPDHWPRDILEAYARGQGPYTVDNANTILEEEAVELYNGWLVWQEMTNPIERRVVANLQAMLDLSARKAGFGQAMPDQLECLLSNGDVIKPDASLLSWQWLEHSLVPTGPNQRPLLRGCPELVIEVRSPSNWRAQERRKRQLYFVNYAQIVWDVDEVNQTIWVYRAESREQPTRYQIGDELTCQPLLPGWRRALADIFAEEASAEAVAGEVAVAWRTEGVEIGRAEGVEIGSTQRNLEIARAMLQEGIDPGLIVRVTGLSQDHLSALR
;
A
#
# COMPACT_ATOMS: atom_id res chain seq x y z
N MET A 1 9.40 19.80 -38.12
CA MET A 1 8.36 19.00 -37.44
C MET A 1 9.01 18.46 -36.18
N TRP A 2 9.03 19.29 -35.14
CA TRP A 2 9.53 18.93 -33.82
C TRP A 2 8.35 18.36 -33.05
N ILE A 3 8.44 17.10 -32.66
CA ILE A 3 7.42 16.47 -31.81
C ILE A 3 7.65 17.01 -30.41
N ASP A 4 6.59 17.58 -29.86
CA ASP A 4 6.49 18.19 -28.55
C ASP A 4 6.59 17.10 -27.47
N VAL A 5 7.79 16.96 -26.87
CA VAL A 5 8.08 15.96 -25.82
C VAL A 5 7.83 16.54 -24.41
N ASP A 6 7.48 17.83 -24.32
CA ASP A 6 7.36 18.54 -23.04
C ASP A 6 5.97 18.41 -22.40
N SER A 7 4.92 18.17 -23.19
CA SER A 7 3.55 18.03 -22.68
C SER A 7 3.33 16.74 -21.89
N GLN A 8 3.92 15.62 -22.33
CA GLN A 8 3.83 14.35 -21.60
C GLN A 8 4.65 14.35 -20.30
N ALA A 9 5.75 15.11 -20.24
CA ALA A 9 6.57 15.23 -19.03
C ALA A 9 5.88 16.10 -17.96
N THR A 10 5.17 17.15 -18.38
CA THR A 10 4.45 18.05 -17.48
C THR A 10 3.19 17.44 -16.88
N GLU A 11 2.41 16.64 -17.63
CA GLU A 11 1.28 15.87 -17.09
C GLU A 11 1.76 14.80 -16.08
N LYS A 12 2.89 14.14 -16.35
CA LYS A 12 3.49 13.16 -15.43
C LYS A 12 3.97 13.79 -14.13
N LEU A 13 4.51 15.02 -14.19
CA LEU A 13 4.92 15.77 -13.00
C LEU A 13 3.72 16.27 -12.18
N GLN A 14 2.61 16.67 -12.82
CA GLN A 14 1.38 17.06 -12.12
C GLN A 14 0.69 15.88 -11.41
N SER A 15 0.64 14.70 -12.05
CA SER A 15 0.10 13.49 -11.43
C SER A 15 0.96 12.97 -10.26
N ILE A 16 2.29 13.06 -10.36
CA ILE A 16 3.21 12.79 -9.24
C ILE A 16 3.00 13.79 -8.09
N ASN A 17 2.78 15.08 -8.39
CA ASN A 17 2.51 16.11 -7.38
C ASN A 17 1.15 15.93 -6.68
N LEU A 18 0.13 15.43 -7.39
CA LEU A 18 -1.17 15.12 -6.79
C LEU A 18 -1.08 13.88 -5.88
N CYS A 19 -0.36 12.84 -6.30
CA CYS A 19 -0.13 11.64 -5.49
C CYS A 19 0.69 11.94 -4.23
N SER A 20 1.74 12.76 -4.34
CA SER A 20 2.59 13.15 -3.20
C SER A 20 1.87 14.10 -2.21
N ALA A 21 0.95 14.94 -2.69
CA ALA A 21 0.10 15.76 -1.83
C ALA A 21 -0.90 14.93 -0.98
N ILE A 22 -1.29 13.74 -1.43
CA ILE A 22 -2.14 12.81 -0.68
C ILE A 22 -1.31 12.02 0.35
N VAL A 23 -0.11 11.56 -0.03
CA VAL A 23 0.82 10.86 0.87
C VAL A 23 1.21 11.72 2.09
N ASN A 24 1.48 13.01 1.88
CA ASN A 24 1.85 13.92 2.97
C ASN A 24 0.69 14.37 3.87
N ARG A 25 -0.58 14.23 3.45
CA ARG A 25 -1.73 14.56 4.31
C ARG A 25 -2.13 13.40 5.22
N ASN A 26 -1.91 12.16 4.79
CA ASN A 26 -2.17 10.99 5.63
C ASN A 26 -1.24 10.89 6.85
N SER A 27 -0.02 11.43 6.77
CA SER A 27 0.88 11.54 7.93
C SER A 27 0.39 12.51 9.01
N ASP A 28 -0.33 13.57 8.64
CA ASP A 28 -0.87 14.56 9.60
C ASP A 28 -2.17 14.09 10.29
N MET A 29 -2.89 13.11 9.71
CA MET A 29 -4.05 12.49 10.36
C MET A 29 -3.66 11.43 11.40
N LEU A 30 -2.53 10.73 11.21
CA LEU A 30 -2.02 9.72 12.15
C LEU A 30 -1.72 10.30 13.54
N THR A 31 -1.35 11.58 13.64
CA THR A 31 -1.04 12.26 14.90
C THR A 31 -2.28 12.61 15.74
N LYS A 32 -3.49 12.63 15.15
CA LYS A 32 -4.74 12.93 15.89
C LYS A 32 -5.40 11.68 16.51
N SER A 33 -5.11 10.48 16.01
CA SER A 33 -5.75 9.23 16.45
C SER A 33 -5.14 8.58 17.71
N ILE A 34 -4.10 9.15 18.31
CA ILE A 34 -3.41 8.56 19.48
C ILE A 34 -4.14 8.87 20.81
N ALA A 35 -5.16 9.71 20.81
CA ALA A 35 -5.90 10.02 22.03
C ALA A 35 -7.07 9.04 22.24
N THR A 36 -6.98 8.29 23.35
CA THR A 36 -8.04 7.52 24.06
C THR A 36 -8.02 6.00 23.85
N VAL A 37 -7.11 5.30 24.55
CA VAL A 37 -7.30 3.89 24.91
C VAL A 37 -7.85 3.83 26.34
N GLY A 38 -9.10 3.40 26.49
CA GLY A 38 -9.75 3.14 27.77
C GLY A 38 -10.12 1.66 27.89
N ALA A 39 -9.42 0.95 28.78
CA ALA A 39 -9.72 -0.43 29.14
C ALA A 39 -11.03 -0.52 29.95
N ASN A 40 -12.07 -1.12 29.37
CA ASN A 40 -13.09 -1.93 30.03
C ASN A 40 -14.19 -2.27 29.02
N GLY A 41 -14.73 -3.50 29.08
CA GLY A 41 -15.81 -4.01 28.22
C GLY A 41 -17.15 -3.29 28.37
N LYS A 42 -17.17 -1.98 28.06
CA LYS A 42 -18.36 -1.17 27.84
C LYS A 42 -18.48 -0.94 26.33
N GLN A 43 -19.71 -0.94 25.83
CA GLN A 43 -20.02 -0.55 24.46
C GLN A 43 -19.29 0.75 24.08
N ASN A 44 -18.84 0.80 22.83
CA ASN A 44 -18.05 1.91 22.27
C ASN A 44 -18.70 3.26 22.65
N PRO A 45 -18.02 4.14 23.41
CA PRO A 45 -18.63 5.34 24.01
C PRO A 45 -19.22 6.34 23.01
N ARG A 46 -18.95 6.20 21.70
CA ARG A 46 -19.56 7.02 20.64
C ARG A 46 -20.91 6.53 20.13
N VAL A 47 -21.40 5.34 20.55
CA VAL A 47 -22.77 4.91 20.23
C VAL A 47 -23.81 5.90 20.79
N GLU A 48 -23.48 6.62 21.87
CA GLU A 48 -24.32 7.66 22.46
C GLU A 48 -24.20 9.05 21.78
N GLU A 49 -23.17 9.30 20.94
CA GLU A 49 -22.96 10.57 20.21
C GLU A 49 -23.47 10.55 18.77
N ARG A 50 -23.87 9.37 18.29
CA ARG A 50 -24.48 9.20 16.98
C ARG A 50 -25.78 10.02 16.92
N PRO A 51 -26.00 10.88 15.91
CA PRO A 51 -27.30 11.49 15.71
C PRO A 51 -28.37 10.39 15.60
N ASP A 52 -29.38 10.44 16.46
CA ASP A 52 -30.42 9.40 16.60
C ASP A 52 -31.08 9.02 15.26
N HIS A 53 -31.05 9.91 14.27
CA HIS A 53 -31.64 9.69 12.96
C HIS A 53 -30.76 8.91 11.98
N TRP A 54 -29.46 8.71 12.21
CA TRP A 54 -28.60 7.97 11.28
C TRP A 54 -28.79 6.44 11.42
N PRO A 55 -28.80 5.64 10.33
CA PRO A 55 -29.06 4.19 10.37
C PRO A 55 -27.89 3.36 10.87
N ARG A 56 -28.11 2.40 11.77
CA ARG A 56 -27.02 1.70 12.48
C ARG A 56 -25.91 1.17 11.60
N ASP A 57 -26.33 0.61 10.47
CA ASP A 57 -25.47 -0.03 9.50
C ASP A 57 -25.98 0.15 8.06
N ILE A 58 -25.21 -0.38 7.11
CA ILE A 58 -25.53 -0.39 5.68
C ILE A 58 -26.87 -1.06 5.36
N LEU A 59 -27.28 -2.11 6.07
CA LEU A 59 -28.54 -2.81 5.80
C LEU A 59 -29.73 -1.95 6.24
N GLU A 60 -29.63 -1.30 7.39
CA GLU A 60 -30.63 -0.37 7.87
C GLU A 60 -30.75 0.85 6.94
N ALA A 61 -29.64 1.35 6.42
CA ALA A 61 -29.63 2.44 5.45
C ALA A 61 -30.39 2.09 4.16
N TYR A 62 -30.18 0.89 3.60
CA TYR A 62 -30.91 0.42 2.42
C TYR A 62 -32.35 0.00 2.69
N ALA A 63 -32.70 -0.37 3.92
CA ALA A 63 -34.08 -0.69 4.29
C ALA A 63 -34.96 0.57 4.41
N ARG A 64 -34.35 1.74 4.62
CA ARG A 64 -35.03 3.04 4.66
C ARG A 64 -35.26 3.59 3.24
N GLY A 65 -36.15 4.57 3.12
CA GLY A 65 -36.22 5.39 1.90
C GLY A 65 -34.95 6.20 1.69
N GLN A 66 -34.78 6.78 0.50
CA GLN A 66 -33.65 7.64 0.16
C GLN A 66 -33.45 8.71 1.24
N GLY A 67 -32.28 8.74 1.84
CA GLY A 67 -31.92 9.73 2.85
C GLY A 67 -31.59 11.10 2.24
N PRO A 68 -31.41 12.13 3.09
CA PRO A 68 -31.24 13.51 2.65
C PRO A 68 -29.83 13.84 2.15
N TYR A 69 -28.86 12.93 2.30
CA TYR A 69 -27.46 13.20 2.01
C TYR A 69 -27.06 12.81 0.58
N THR A 70 -26.15 13.58 0.01
CA THR A 70 -25.41 13.31 -1.22
C THR A 70 -23.93 13.54 -0.95
N VAL A 71 -23.05 13.08 -1.85
CA VAL A 71 -21.61 13.38 -1.73
C VAL A 71 -21.34 14.89 -1.64
N ASP A 72 -22.12 15.71 -2.35
CA ASP A 72 -21.94 17.16 -2.38
C ASP A 72 -22.34 17.83 -1.06
N ASN A 73 -23.51 17.48 -0.50
CA ASN A 73 -24.01 18.14 0.71
C ASN A 73 -23.42 17.56 2.00
N ALA A 74 -22.89 16.33 1.94
CA ALA A 74 -22.18 15.68 3.05
C ALA A 74 -20.66 15.77 2.92
N ASN A 75 -20.13 16.51 1.93
CA ASN A 75 -18.70 16.55 1.60
C ASN A 75 -17.78 16.74 2.80
N THR A 76 -18.10 17.71 3.68
CA THR A 76 -17.30 18.01 4.88
C THR A 76 -17.38 16.88 5.91
N ILE A 77 -18.57 16.31 6.13
CA ILE A 77 -18.74 15.21 7.10
C ILE A 77 -18.01 13.96 6.61
N LEU A 78 -18.11 13.63 5.32
CA LEU A 78 -17.38 12.52 4.71
C LEU A 78 -15.86 12.71 4.86
N GLU A 79 -15.36 13.93 4.72
CA GLU A 79 -13.93 14.24 4.85
C GLU A 79 -13.42 14.19 6.30
N GLU A 80 -14.20 14.70 7.25
CA GLU A 80 -13.75 14.90 8.63
C GLU A 80 -14.08 13.74 9.56
N GLU A 81 -15.10 12.95 9.24
CA GLU A 81 -15.62 11.88 10.09
C GLU A 81 -15.43 10.49 9.47
N ALA A 82 -15.32 9.49 10.35
CA ALA A 82 -15.28 8.07 9.98
C ALA A 82 -16.68 7.56 9.59
N VAL A 83 -17.26 8.16 8.55
CA VAL A 83 -18.58 7.81 8.02
C VAL A 83 -18.52 7.41 6.55
N GLU A 84 -19.46 6.57 6.15
CA GLU A 84 -19.78 6.22 4.78
C GLU A 84 -21.18 6.71 4.42
N LEU A 85 -21.46 6.83 3.12
CA LEU A 85 -22.76 7.25 2.59
C LEU A 85 -23.42 6.06 1.90
N TYR A 86 -24.60 5.64 2.38
CA TYR A 86 -25.40 4.57 1.79
C TYR A 86 -26.85 4.99 1.63
N ASN A 87 -27.39 4.90 0.41
CA ASN A 87 -28.78 5.22 0.10
C ASN A 87 -29.21 6.62 0.61
N GLY A 88 -28.29 7.59 0.53
CA GLY A 88 -28.49 8.94 1.04
C GLY A 88 -28.42 9.10 2.57
N TRP A 89 -27.94 8.09 3.30
CA TRP A 89 -27.75 8.14 4.75
C TRP A 89 -26.28 8.00 5.14
N LEU A 90 -25.86 8.76 6.15
CA LEU A 90 -24.53 8.63 6.75
C LEU A 90 -24.53 7.49 7.77
N VAL A 91 -23.53 6.62 7.68
CA VAL A 91 -23.35 5.46 8.55
C VAL A 91 -21.94 5.51 9.13
N TRP A 92 -21.84 5.48 10.45
CA TRP A 92 -20.55 5.42 11.14
C TRP A 92 -19.83 4.10 10.86
N GLN A 93 -18.53 4.20 10.65
CA GLN A 93 -17.65 3.05 10.67
C GLN A 93 -17.18 2.79 12.10
N GLU A 94 -17.25 1.53 12.52
CA GLU A 94 -16.71 1.12 13.81
C GLU A 94 -15.19 1.27 13.79
N MET A 95 -14.65 2.01 14.76
CA MET A 95 -13.19 2.11 14.89
C MET A 95 -12.62 0.75 15.28
N THR A 96 -11.83 0.17 14.39
CA THR A 96 -11.08 -1.06 14.62
C THR A 96 -10.03 -0.86 15.72
N ASN A 97 -9.82 -1.91 16.51
CA ASN A 97 -8.86 -1.88 17.59
C ASN A 97 -7.41 -1.93 17.06
N PRO A 98 -6.38 -1.59 17.87
CA PRO A 98 -4.99 -1.59 17.40
C PRO A 98 -4.48 -2.93 16.86
N ILE A 99 -5.03 -4.05 17.33
CA ILE A 99 -4.65 -5.41 16.90
C ILE A 99 -5.16 -5.66 15.46
N GLU A 100 -6.42 -5.34 15.18
CA GLU A 100 -7.00 -5.42 13.83
C GLU A 100 -6.25 -4.52 12.85
N ARG A 101 -5.95 -3.27 13.26
CA ARG A 101 -5.21 -2.31 12.44
C ARG A 101 -3.78 -2.77 12.11
N ARG A 102 -3.14 -3.55 12.97
CA ARG A 102 -1.81 -4.11 12.72
C ARG A 102 -1.82 -5.08 11.53
N VAL A 103 -2.81 -5.95 11.43
CA VAL A 103 -2.91 -6.91 10.30
C VAL A 103 -3.09 -6.17 8.98
N VAL A 104 -3.93 -5.13 8.96
CA VAL A 104 -4.11 -4.27 7.78
C VAL A 104 -2.82 -3.55 7.43
N ALA A 105 -2.11 -2.99 8.41
CA ALA A 105 -0.83 -2.31 8.19
C ALA A 105 0.22 -3.27 7.59
N ASN A 106 0.31 -4.51 8.06
CA ASN A 106 1.19 -5.53 7.50
C ASN A 106 0.82 -5.82 6.04
N LEU A 107 -0.45 -6.09 5.75
CA LEU A 107 -0.94 -6.33 4.38
C LEU A 107 -0.62 -5.15 3.46
N GLN A 108 -0.92 -3.93 3.90
CA GLN A 108 -0.64 -2.71 3.15
C GLN A 108 0.85 -2.57 2.85
N ALA A 109 1.73 -2.72 3.84
CA ALA A 109 3.17 -2.59 3.66
C ALA A 109 3.74 -3.66 2.71
N MET A 110 3.33 -4.91 2.88
CA MET A 110 3.75 -6.03 2.02
C MET A 110 3.29 -5.83 0.57
N LEU A 111 2.09 -5.32 0.36
CA LEU A 111 1.55 -5.03 -0.97
C LEU A 111 2.21 -3.79 -1.59
N ASP A 112 2.41 -2.71 -0.83
CA ASP A 112 2.95 -1.45 -1.35
C ASP A 112 4.39 -1.62 -1.86
N LEU A 113 5.24 -2.27 -1.07
CA LEU A 113 6.64 -2.53 -1.47
C LEU A 113 6.70 -3.34 -2.76
N SER A 114 5.89 -4.38 -2.87
CA SER A 114 5.85 -5.25 -4.04
C SER A 114 5.23 -4.57 -5.26
N ALA A 115 4.15 -3.79 -5.08
CA ALA A 115 3.52 -3.03 -6.15
C ALA A 115 4.45 -1.98 -6.74
N ARG A 116 5.21 -1.27 -5.88
CA ARG A 116 6.23 -0.31 -6.31
C ARG A 116 7.39 -0.98 -7.03
N LYS A 117 7.91 -2.08 -6.47
CA LYS A 117 8.98 -2.87 -7.12
C LYS A 117 8.57 -3.36 -8.51
N ALA A 118 7.31 -3.77 -8.65
CA ALA A 118 6.77 -4.24 -9.94
C ALA A 118 6.44 -3.09 -10.91
N GLY A 119 6.48 -1.83 -10.47
CA GLY A 119 5.99 -0.70 -11.26
C GLY A 119 4.47 -0.75 -11.54
N PHE A 120 3.73 -1.52 -10.74
CA PHE A 120 2.29 -1.78 -10.96
C PHE A 120 1.43 -0.63 -10.45
N GLY A 121 1.64 -0.22 -9.19
CA GLY A 121 0.70 0.64 -8.49
C GLY A 121 1.11 0.92 -7.04
N GLN A 122 0.11 1.24 -6.23
CA GLN A 122 0.28 1.62 -4.82
C GLN A 122 -0.81 0.99 -3.95
N ALA A 123 -0.42 0.52 -2.77
CA ALA A 123 -1.38 0.16 -1.74
C ALA A 123 -1.76 1.41 -0.92
N MET A 124 -3.06 1.62 -0.72
CA MET A 124 -3.61 2.76 0.03
C MET A 124 -4.13 2.29 1.39
N PRO A 125 -3.92 3.08 2.46
CA PRO A 125 -4.47 2.81 3.79
C PRO A 125 -5.98 3.10 3.84
N ASP A 126 -6.53 3.11 5.06
CA ASP A 126 -7.93 3.50 5.31
C ASP A 126 -8.24 4.92 4.81
N GLN A 127 -9.53 5.24 4.68
CA GLN A 127 -10.07 6.54 4.23
C GLN A 127 -9.99 6.84 2.72
N LEU A 128 -9.63 5.89 1.86
CA LEU A 128 -9.82 6.06 0.42
C LEU A 128 -11.31 6.10 0.07
N GLU A 129 -11.83 7.29 -0.23
CA GLU A 129 -13.23 7.43 -0.60
C GLU A 129 -13.52 6.98 -2.03
N CYS A 130 -14.44 6.03 -2.13
CA CYS A 130 -14.89 5.43 -3.36
C CYS A 130 -16.33 5.87 -3.66
N LEU A 131 -16.51 6.74 -4.64
CA LEU A 131 -17.81 7.19 -5.14
C LEU A 131 -18.39 6.14 -6.08
N LEU A 132 -19.46 5.48 -5.65
CA LEU A 132 -20.12 4.40 -6.37
C LEU A 132 -21.11 4.93 -7.41
N SER A 133 -21.43 4.09 -8.38
CA SER A 133 -22.36 4.41 -9.48
C SER A 133 -23.78 4.78 -9.02
N ASN A 134 -24.19 4.33 -7.84
CA ASN A 134 -25.48 4.67 -7.23
C ASN A 134 -25.43 5.90 -6.31
N GLY A 135 -24.30 6.61 -6.25
CA GLY A 135 -24.12 7.82 -5.43
C GLY A 135 -23.69 7.56 -3.99
N ASP A 136 -23.51 6.29 -3.60
CA ASP A 136 -22.94 5.92 -2.31
C ASP A 136 -21.44 6.25 -2.26
N VAL A 137 -20.93 6.45 -1.05
CA VAL A 137 -19.50 6.64 -0.79
C VAL A 137 -19.06 5.61 0.24
N ILE A 138 -18.15 4.74 -0.19
CA ILE A 138 -17.63 3.62 0.61
C ILE A 138 -16.12 3.81 0.84
N LYS A 139 -15.61 3.35 1.98
CA LYS A 139 -14.22 3.49 2.41
C LYS A 139 -13.68 2.10 2.79
N PRO A 140 -12.80 1.49 1.98
CA PRO A 140 -12.17 0.22 2.35
C PRO A 140 -11.10 0.41 3.43
N ASP A 141 -10.84 -0.64 4.23
CA ASP A 141 -9.82 -0.59 5.28
C ASP A 141 -8.39 -0.51 4.71
N ALA A 142 -8.17 -1.18 3.59
CA ALA A 142 -7.01 -0.98 2.74
C ALA A 142 -7.32 -1.38 1.30
N SER A 143 -6.47 -0.97 0.37
CA SER A 143 -6.67 -1.28 -1.03
C SER A 143 -5.37 -1.29 -1.82
N LEU A 144 -5.42 -1.83 -3.03
CA LEU A 144 -4.35 -1.76 -4.02
C LEU A 144 -4.94 -1.33 -5.37
N LEU A 145 -4.32 -0.32 -5.97
CA LEU A 145 -4.71 0.23 -7.26
C LEU A 145 -3.49 0.31 -8.18
N SER A 146 -3.67 -0.03 -9.46
CA SER A 146 -2.68 0.27 -10.49
C SER A 146 -2.57 1.78 -10.74
N TRP A 147 -1.43 2.21 -11.28
CA TRP A 147 -1.26 3.59 -11.72
C TRP A 147 -2.28 3.99 -12.79
N GLN A 148 -2.57 3.08 -13.72
CA GLN A 148 -3.55 3.30 -14.78
C GLN A 148 -4.95 3.55 -14.21
N TRP A 149 -5.37 2.79 -13.19
CA TRP A 149 -6.67 2.98 -12.58
C TRP A 149 -6.74 4.26 -11.76
N LEU A 150 -5.70 4.59 -10.99
CA LEU A 150 -5.62 5.86 -10.26
C LEU A 150 -5.75 7.07 -11.19
N GLU A 151 -5.05 7.07 -12.32
CA GLU A 151 -5.09 8.15 -13.30
C GLU A 151 -6.48 8.33 -13.93
N HIS A 152 -7.17 7.24 -14.24
CA HIS A 152 -8.48 7.30 -14.90
C HIS A 152 -9.65 7.58 -13.95
N SER A 153 -9.55 7.13 -12.70
CA SER A 153 -10.70 7.05 -11.80
C SER A 153 -10.70 8.11 -10.71
N LEU A 154 -9.60 8.84 -10.49
CA LEU A 154 -9.56 9.91 -9.50
C LEU A 154 -10.20 11.19 -10.06
N VAL A 155 -11.30 11.62 -9.45
CA VAL A 155 -12.10 12.76 -9.93
C VAL A 155 -12.30 13.82 -8.85
N PRO A 156 -12.10 15.11 -9.16
CA PRO A 156 -12.51 16.19 -8.26
C PRO A 156 -14.02 16.14 -8.05
N THR A 157 -14.45 16.07 -6.78
CA THR A 157 -15.86 15.92 -6.40
C THR A 157 -16.23 16.95 -5.34
N GLY A 158 -17.49 17.37 -5.35
CA GLY A 158 -18.06 18.26 -4.35
C GLY A 158 -17.59 19.72 -4.43
N PRO A 159 -18.08 20.57 -3.51
CA PRO A 159 -17.80 22.01 -3.51
C PRO A 159 -16.31 22.35 -3.38
N ASN A 160 -15.55 21.52 -2.65
CA ASN A 160 -14.13 21.73 -2.41
C ASN A 160 -13.22 21.06 -3.46
N GLN A 161 -13.80 20.45 -4.51
CA GLN A 161 -13.07 19.74 -5.56
C GLN A 161 -12.13 18.66 -5.00
N ARG A 162 -12.56 17.96 -3.94
CA ARG A 162 -11.76 16.93 -3.27
C ARG A 162 -11.65 15.71 -4.18
N PRO A 163 -10.46 15.12 -4.35
CA PRO A 163 -10.31 13.94 -5.20
C PRO A 163 -10.96 12.72 -4.54
N LEU A 164 -11.93 12.11 -5.22
CA LEU A 164 -12.54 10.82 -4.85
C LEU A 164 -12.26 9.81 -5.96
N LEU A 165 -12.16 8.53 -5.60
CA LEU A 165 -12.08 7.46 -6.59
C LEU A 165 -13.49 7.16 -7.11
N ARG A 166 -13.73 7.35 -8.40
CA ARG A 166 -14.96 6.91 -9.07
C ARG A 166 -14.92 5.40 -9.31
N GLY A 167 -15.84 4.67 -8.69
CA GLY A 167 -15.80 3.21 -8.62
C GLY A 167 -14.96 2.74 -7.42
N CYS A 168 -14.40 1.53 -7.50
CA CYS A 168 -13.64 0.91 -6.42
C CYS A 168 -12.20 0.55 -6.84
N PRO A 169 -11.31 0.31 -5.86
CA PRO A 169 -9.99 -0.27 -6.10
C PRO A 169 -10.04 -1.63 -6.78
N GLU A 170 -8.96 -2.01 -7.47
CA GLU A 170 -8.84 -3.33 -8.09
C GLU A 170 -8.76 -4.45 -7.05
N LEU A 171 -8.05 -4.22 -5.94
CA LEU A 171 -8.12 -5.04 -4.73
C LEU A 171 -8.63 -4.19 -3.57
N VAL A 172 -9.64 -4.72 -2.90
CA VAL A 172 -10.20 -4.20 -1.65
C VAL A 172 -9.88 -5.17 -0.52
N ILE A 173 -9.49 -4.63 0.63
CA ILE A 173 -9.25 -5.39 1.86
C ILE A 173 -10.20 -4.85 2.93
N GLU A 174 -10.93 -5.76 3.56
CA GLU A 174 -11.87 -5.50 4.66
C GLU A 174 -11.50 -6.40 5.83
N VAL A 175 -11.49 -5.86 7.04
CA VAL A 175 -11.33 -6.63 8.27
C VAL A 175 -12.70 -6.81 8.91
N ARG A 176 -13.02 -8.05 9.25
CA ARG A 176 -14.24 -8.35 9.99
C ARG A 176 -14.20 -7.70 11.36
N SER A 177 -15.17 -6.82 11.60
CA SER A 177 -15.50 -6.43 12.96
C SER A 177 -16.03 -7.65 13.74
N PRO A 178 -15.76 -7.76 15.06
CA PRO A 178 -16.35 -8.77 15.95
C PRO A 178 -17.89 -8.82 15.92
N SER A 179 -18.52 -7.72 15.50
CA SER A 179 -19.96 -7.51 15.34
C SER A 179 -20.50 -8.29 14.13
N ASN A 180 -20.90 -9.55 14.37
CA ASN A 180 -21.30 -10.50 13.33
C ASN A 180 -22.51 -10.06 12.48
N TRP A 181 -22.25 -9.41 11.34
CA TRP A 181 -23.20 -9.32 10.23
C TRP A 181 -22.56 -9.72 8.90
N ARG A 182 -22.48 -11.04 8.65
CA ARG A 182 -22.16 -11.60 7.32
C ARG A 182 -22.97 -10.97 6.18
N ALA A 183 -24.16 -10.44 6.46
CA ALA A 183 -25.00 -9.75 5.50
C ALA A 183 -24.48 -8.33 5.16
N GLN A 184 -23.92 -7.58 6.11
CA GLN A 184 -23.31 -6.26 5.85
C GLN A 184 -22.06 -6.43 4.99
N GLU A 185 -21.16 -7.32 5.38
CA GLU A 185 -19.95 -7.65 4.61
C GLU A 185 -20.28 -8.15 3.21
N ARG A 186 -21.30 -9.02 3.09
CA ARG A 186 -21.79 -9.45 1.79
C ARG A 186 -22.34 -8.29 0.96
N ARG A 187 -23.04 -7.33 1.58
CA ARG A 187 -23.57 -6.15 0.89
C ARG A 187 -22.45 -5.24 0.40
N LYS A 188 -21.47 -4.90 1.25
CA LYS A 188 -20.27 -4.12 0.86
C LYS A 188 -19.52 -4.83 -0.28
N ARG A 189 -19.25 -6.13 -0.14
CA ARG A 189 -18.62 -6.94 -1.20
C ARG A 189 -19.36 -6.88 -2.53
N GLN A 190 -20.69 -6.97 -2.52
CA GLN A 190 -21.49 -6.83 -3.73
C GLN A 190 -21.32 -5.44 -4.35
N LEU A 191 -21.32 -4.38 -3.54
CA LEU A 191 -21.08 -3.01 -3.99
C LEU A 191 -19.69 -2.86 -4.62
N TYR A 192 -18.64 -3.40 -4.00
CA TYR A 192 -17.30 -3.39 -4.57
C TYR A 192 -17.27 -4.04 -5.95
N PHE A 193 -17.82 -5.25 -6.09
CA PHE A 193 -17.79 -5.97 -7.37
C PHE A 193 -18.62 -5.32 -8.48
N VAL A 194 -19.79 -4.75 -8.17
CA VAL A 194 -20.57 -4.04 -9.20
C VAL A 194 -19.95 -2.70 -9.58
N ASN A 195 -19.03 -2.18 -8.76
CA ASN A 195 -18.28 -0.95 -9.00
C ASN A 195 -16.78 -1.22 -9.26
N TYR A 196 -16.48 -2.26 -10.05
CA TYR A 196 -15.16 -2.57 -10.64
C TYR A 196 -14.15 -3.39 -9.82
N ALA A 197 -14.33 -3.58 -8.51
CA ALA A 197 -13.34 -4.37 -7.76
C ALA A 197 -13.12 -5.75 -8.39
N GLN A 198 -11.86 -6.15 -8.56
CA GLN A 198 -11.50 -7.44 -9.15
C GLN A 198 -11.33 -8.51 -8.07
N ILE A 199 -10.82 -8.11 -6.90
CA ILE A 199 -10.55 -8.97 -5.76
C ILE A 199 -11.03 -8.27 -4.49
N VAL A 200 -11.64 -9.04 -3.58
CA VAL A 200 -11.94 -8.60 -2.22
C VAL A 200 -11.33 -9.60 -1.24
N TRP A 201 -10.48 -9.12 -0.35
CA TRP A 201 -9.96 -9.88 0.79
C TRP A 201 -10.78 -9.55 2.02
N ASP A 202 -11.39 -10.57 2.59
CA ASP A 202 -12.18 -10.52 3.82
C ASP A 202 -11.33 -11.18 4.91
N VAL A 203 -10.82 -10.37 5.83
CA VAL A 203 -9.81 -10.73 6.82
C VAL A 203 -10.47 -10.95 8.18
N ASP A 204 -10.28 -12.12 8.75
CA ASP A 204 -10.70 -12.46 10.11
C ASP A 204 -9.44 -12.58 10.96
N GLU A 205 -9.17 -11.53 11.71
CA GLU A 205 -8.01 -11.44 12.59
C GLU A 205 -8.08 -12.50 13.70
N VAL A 206 -9.25 -12.67 14.33
CA VAL A 206 -9.46 -13.59 15.44
C VAL A 206 -9.19 -15.04 15.03
N ASN A 207 -9.68 -15.46 13.85
CA ASN A 207 -9.48 -16.81 13.34
C ASN A 207 -8.26 -16.94 12.42
N GLN A 208 -7.48 -15.85 12.26
CA GLN A 208 -6.30 -15.78 11.40
C GLN A 208 -6.54 -16.40 10.01
N THR A 209 -7.63 -15.98 9.39
CA THR A 209 -8.13 -16.55 8.13
C THR A 209 -8.44 -15.42 7.16
N ILE A 210 -8.10 -15.61 5.88
CA ILE A 210 -8.46 -14.67 4.81
C ILE A 210 -9.32 -15.40 3.78
N TRP A 211 -10.49 -14.83 3.46
CA TRP A 211 -11.30 -15.26 2.33
C TRP A 211 -11.04 -14.34 1.15
N VAL A 212 -10.59 -14.92 0.05
CA VAL A 212 -10.32 -14.21 -1.20
C VAL A 212 -11.48 -14.43 -2.15
N TYR A 213 -12.26 -13.38 -2.37
CA TYR A 213 -13.32 -13.35 -3.36
C TYR A 213 -12.79 -12.71 -4.64
N ARG A 214 -13.25 -13.20 -5.79
CA ARG A 214 -12.84 -12.70 -7.10
C ARG A 214 -14.06 -12.36 -7.95
N ALA A 215 -13.93 -11.40 -8.87
CA ALA A 215 -15.04 -10.89 -9.67
C ALA A 215 -15.71 -11.97 -10.54
N GLU A 216 -14.95 -12.97 -10.99
CA GLU A 216 -15.41 -14.13 -11.74
C GLU A 216 -16.10 -15.18 -10.87
N SER A 217 -15.90 -15.14 -9.55
CA SER A 217 -16.40 -16.14 -8.59
C SER A 217 -16.81 -15.49 -7.25
N ARG A 218 -17.74 -14.53 -7.32
CA ARG A 218 -18.08 -13.59 -6.23
C ARG A 218 -18.66 -14.23 -4.97
N GLU A 219 -19.16 -15.46 -5.07
CA GLU A 219 -19.82 -16.18 -3.97
C GLU A 219 -19.07 -17.47 -3.55
N GLN A 220 -17.98 -17.82 -4.24
CA GLN A 220 -17.14 -18.97 -3.89
C GLN A 220 -15.71 -18.48 -3.62
N PRO A 221 -15.44 -18.01 -2.39
CA PRO A 221 -14.11 -17.55 -2.02
C PRO A 221 -13.12 -18.70 -1.89
N THR A 222 -11.85 -18.41 -2.13
CA THR A 222 -10.76 -19.27 -1.65
C THR A 222 -10.44 -18.91 -0.21
N ARG A 223 -10.39 -19.90 0.69
CA ARG A 223 -10.04 -19.70 2.09
C ARG A 223 -8.56 -20.00 2.30
N TYR A 224 -7.84 -19.08 2.94
CA TYR A 224 -6.45 -19.22 3.36
C TYR A 224 -6.37 -19.21 4.89
N GLN A 225 -5.56 -20.10 5.44
CA GLN A 225 -5.26 -20.24 6.87
C GLN A 225 -3.75 -20.08 7.11
N ILE A 226 -3.33 -20.02 8.39
CA ILE A 226 -1.92 -19.81 8.82
C ILE A 226 -0.88 -20.68 8.09
N GLY A 227 -1.22 -21.91 7.71
CA GLY A 227 -0.31 -22.82 6.99
C GLY A 227 -0.21 -22.56 5.48
N ASP A 228 -0.99 -21.63 4.93
CA ASP A 228 -1.06 -21.34 3.51
C ASP A 228 -0.20 -20.11 3.13
N GLU A 229 0.09 -20.00 1.84
CA GLU A 229 0.65 -18.78 1.24
C GLU A 229 -0.43 -18.02 0.47
N LEU A 230 -0.67 -16.77 0.85
CA LEU A 230 -1.57 -15.87 0.13
C LEU A 230 -0.94 -15.43 -1.18
N THR A 231 -1.75 -15.31 -2.23
CA THR A 231 -1.34 -14.76 -3.52
C THR A 231 -2.21 -13.57 -3.90
N CYS A 232 -1.63 -12.62 -4.65
CA CYS A 232 -2.33 -11.43 -5.13
C CYS A 232 -2.52 -11.45 -6.66
N GLN A 233 -2.67 -12.64 -7.23
CA GLN A 233 -2.97 -12.77 -8.67
C GLN A 233 -4.38 -12.24 -8.98
N PRO A 234 -4.63 -11.66 -10.17
CA PRO A 234 -3.64 -11.38 -11.21
C PRO A 234 -2.86 -10.06 -10.99
N LEU A 235 -3.22 -9.25 -9.99
CA LEU A 235 -2.71 -7.87 -9.81
C LEU A 235 -1.19 -7.81 -9.56
N LEU A 236 -0.66 -8.71 -8.72
CA LEU A 236 0.78 -8.84 -8.48
C LEU A 236 1.24 -10.28 -8.80
N PRO A 237 1.58 -10.56 -10.07
CA PRO A 237 2.06 -11.88 -10.47
C PRO A 237 3.32 -12.28 -9.71
N GLY A 238 3.31 -13.48 -9.14
CA GLY A 238 4.44 -14.03 -8.39
C GLY A 238 4.53 -13.59 -6.92
N TRP A 239 3.74 -12.59 -6.50
CA TRP A 239 3.67 -12.20 -5.08
C TRP A 239 3.06 -13.31 -4.23
N ARG A 240 3.74 -13.62 -3.12
CA ARG A 240 3.33 -14.63 -2.14
C ARG A 240 3.74 -14.19 -0.74
N ARG A 241 2.88 -14.39 0.25
CA ARG A 241 3.22 -14.23 1.68
C ARG A 241 2.65 -15.38 2.48
N ALA A 242 3.43 -15.93 3.39
CA ALA A 242 2.89 -16.86 4.38
C ALA A 242 1.84 -16.12 5.21
N LEU A 243 0.67 -16.73 5.41
CA LEU A 243 -0.37 -16.10 6.20
C LEU A 243 0.09 -15.86 7.65
N ALA A 244 0.98 -16.72 8.17
CA ALA A 244 1.63 -16.53 9.46
C ALA A 244 2.34 -15.17 9.59
N ASP A 245 3.03 -14.70 8.54
CA ASP A 245 3.75 -13.41 8.57
C ASP A 245 2.79 -12.22 8.55
N ILE A 246 1.65 -12.36 7.88
CA ILE A 246 0.60 -11.33 7.82
C ILE A 246 0.01 -11.09 9.22
N PHE A 247 -0.29 -12.17 9.94
CA PHE A 247 -0.89 -12.12 11.28
C PHE A 247 0.14 -11.99 12.42
N ALA A 248 1.44 -11.99 12.11
CA ALA A 248 2.48 -11.90 13.13
C ALA A 248 2.43 -10.55 13.88
N GLU A 249 2.57 -10.61 15.20
CA GLU A 249 2.68 -9.41 16.03
C GLU A 249 4.00 -8.66 15.79
N GLU A 250 5.06 -9.43 15.53
CA GLU A 250 6.42 -8.96 15.34
C GLU A 250 6.95 -9.45 13.97
N ALA A 251 6.25 -9.09 12.89
CA ALA A 251 6.73 -9.38 11.54
C ALA A 251 8.09 -8.70 11.31
N SER A 252 9.12 -9.46 10.91
CA SER A 252 10.42 -8.88 10.60
C SER A 252 10.33 -8.00 9.35
N ALA A 253 11.22 -7.01 9.24
CA ALA A 253 11.29 -6.17 8.05
C ALA A 253 11.52 -7.01 6.78
N GLU A 254 12.31 -8.08 6.88
CA GLU A 254 12.56 -9.02 5.80
C GLU A 254 11.31 -9.80 5.40
N ALA A 255 10.46 -10.21 6.36
CA ALA A 255 9.21 -10.90 6.08
C ALA A 255 8.21 -9.96 5.38
N VAL A 256 8.12 -8.71 5.85
CA VAL A 256 7.30 -7.67 5.21
C VAL A 256 7.77 -7.40 3.78
N ALA A 257 9.07 -7.17 3.61
CA ALA A 257 9.66 -6.89 2.30
C ALA A 257 9.68 -8.12 1.36
N GLY A 258 9.76 -9.33 1.88
CA GLY A 258 9.74 -10.58 1.12
C GLY A 258 10.69 -10.58 -0.08
N GLU A 259 10.14 -10.73 -1.29
CA GLU A 259 10.91 -10.73 -2.54
C GLU A 259 11.64 -9.42 -2.82
N VAL A 260 11.21 -8.30 -2.23
CA VAL A 260 11.93 -7.01 -2.32
C VAL A 260 13.25 -7.10 -1.56
N ALA A 261 13.24 -7.63 -0.34
CA ALA A 261 14.46 -7.84 0.45
C ALA A 261 15.41 -8.87 -0.17
N VAL A 262 14.87 -9.91 -0.84
CA VAL A 262 15.70 -10.86 -1.61
C VAL A 262 16.40 -10.13 -2.75
N ALA A 263 15.68 -9.34 -3.54
CA ALA A 263 16.25 -8.61 -4.68
C ALA A 263 17.37 -7.65 -4.24
N TRP A 264 17.12 -6.83 -3.20
CA TRP A 264 18.13 -5.89 -2.69
C TRP A 264 19.38 -6.60 -2.15
N ARG A 265 19.23 -7.73 -1.47
CA ARG A 265 20.39 -8.49 -0.99
C ARG A 265 21.20 -9.08 -2.14
N THR A 266 20.54 -9.63 -3.15
CA THR A 266 21.23 -10.18 -4.32
C THR A 266 22.02 -9.09 -5.04
N GLU A 267 21.39 -7.94 -5.30
CA GLU A 267 22.04 -6.79 -5.93
C GLU A 267 23.23 -6.28 -5.08
N GLY A 268 23.03 -6.09 -3.78
CA GLY A 268 24.09 -5.64 -2.88
C GLY A 268 25.28 -6.61 -2.79
N VAL A 269 25.03 -7.92 -2.80
CA VAL A 269 26.10 -8.94 -2.84
C VAL A 269 26.87 -8.88 -4.15
N GLU A 270 26.19 -8.68 -5.27
CA GLU A 270 26.84 -8.57 -6.59
C GLU A 270 27.72 -7.32 -6.67
N ILE A 271 27.18 -6.15 -6.30
CA ILE A 271 27.93 -4.88 -6.25
C ILE A 271 29.13 -5.01 -5.31
N GLY A 272 28.93 -5.46 -4.07
CA GLY A 272 29.99 -5.57 -3.08
C GLY A 272 31.09 -6.56 -3.50
N ARG A 273 30.73 -7.65 -4.19
CA ARG A 273 31.72 -8.56 -4.76
C ARG A 273 32.53 -7.90 -5.87
N ALA A 274 31.89 -7.17 -6.77
CA ALA A 274 32.56 -6.48 -7.87
C ALA A 274 33.54 -5.43 -7.33
N GLU A 275 33.07 -4.54 -6.45
CA GLU A 275 33.90 -3.51 -5.82
C GLU A 275 35.03 -4.12 -4.98
N GLY A 276 34.75 -5.17 -4.21
CA GLY A 276 35.76 -5.84 -3.39
C GLY A 276 36.89 -6.48 -4.22
N VAL A 277 36.57 -7.06 -5.38
CA VAL A 277 37.58 -7.59 -6.31
C VAL A 277 38.42 -6.46 -6.90
N GLU A 278 37.80 -5.36 -7.30
CA GLU A 278 38.52 -4.21 -7.88
C GLU A 278 39.44 -3.54 -6.85
N ILE A 279 38.92 -3.25 -5.64
CA ILE A 279 39.69 -2.67 -4.54
C ILE A 279 40.85 -3.59 -4.16
N GLY A 280 40.57 -4.88 -3.96
CA GLY A 280 41.58 -5.86 -3.60
C GLY A 280 42.67 -6.01 -4.66
N SER A 281 42.28 -6.07 -5.94
CA SER A 281 43.24 -6.11 -7.06
C SER A 281 44.09 -4.86 -7.11
N THR A 282 43.49 -3.68 -6.96
CA THR A 282 44.19 -2.39 -6.99
C THR A 282 45.18 -2.27 -5.83
N GLN A 283 44.74 -2.61 -4.61
CA GLN A 283 45.60 -2.58 -3.42
C GLN A 283 46.78 -3.56 -3.54
N ARG A 284 46.51 -4.80 -3.97
CA ARG A 284 47.53 -5.81 -4.24
C ARG A 284 48.56 -5.30 -5.25
N ASN A 285 48.10 -4.66 -6.32
CA ASN A 285 48.97 -4.11 -7.37
C ASN A 285 49.80 -2.93 -6.85
N LEU A 286 49.24 -2.06 -6.00
CA LEU A 286 49.97 -0.96 -5.34
C LEU A 286 51.07 -1.48 -4.41
N GLU A 287 50.79 -2.52 -3.63
CA GLU A 287 51.77 -3.17 -2.76
C GLU A 287 52.94 -3.76 -3.55
N ILE A 288 52.64 -4.46 -4.66
CA ILE A 288 53.66 -5.00 -5.57
C ILE A 288 54.48 -3.86 -6.19
N ALA A 289 53.82 -2.81 -6.69
CA ALA A 289 54.49 -1.66 -7.29
C ALA A 289 55.44 -0.95 -6.31
N ARG A 290 55.03 -0.77 -5.05
CA ARG A 290 55.88 -0.18 -4.01
C ARG A 290 57.12 -1.04 -3.75
N ALA A 291 56.96 -2.36 -3.64
CA ALA A 291 58.10 -3.26 -3.46
C ALA A 291 59.06 -3.23 -4.67
N MET A 292 58.52 -3.23 -5.90
CA MET A 292 59.33 -3.14 -7.12
C MET A 292 60.08 -1.80 -7.22
N LEU A 293 59.47 -0.68 -6.82
CA LEU A 293 60.14 0.62 -6.77
C LEU A 293 61.32 0.63 -5.77
N GLN A 294 61.16 -0.01 -4.62
CA GLN A 294 62.23 -0.13 -3.61
C GLN A 294 63.42 -0.94 -4.12
N GLU A 295 63.17 -1.95 -4.95
CA GLU A 295 64.19 -2.75 -5.64
C GLU A 295 64.78 -2.05 -6.88
N GLY A 296 64.38 -0.81 -7.18
CA GLY A 296 64.89 -0.02 -8.29
C GLY A 296 64.39 -0.46 -9.67
N ILE A 297 63.26 -1.18 -9.74
CA ILE A 297 62.66 -1.58 -11.02
C ILE A 297 62.11 -0.37 -11.76
N ASP A 298 62.28 -0.37 -13.09
CA ASP A 298 61.82 0.69 -13.98
C ASP A 298 60.28 0.93 -13.85
N PRO A 299 59.84 2.17 -13.58
CA PRO A 299 58.43 2.52 -13.45
C PRO A 299 57.57 2.16 -14.68
N GLY A 300 58.13 2.23 -15.89
CA GLY A 300 57.43 1.85 -17.11
C GLY A 300 57.12 0.34 -17.18
N LEU A 301 58.04 -0.50 -16.71
CA LEU A 301 57.78 -1.93 -16.55
C LEU A 301 56.72 -2.19 -15.46
N ILE A 302 56.76 -1.47 -14.35
CA ILE A 302 55.78 -1.63 -13.25
C ILE A 302 54.36 -1.32 -13.72
N VAL A 303 54.14 -0.22 -14.46
CA VAL A 303 52.83 0.10 -15.08
C VAL A 303 52.31 -1.07 -15.93
N ARG A 304 53.15 -1.63 -16.81
CA ARG A 304 52.73 -2.71 -17.71
C ARG A 304 52.39 -4.01 -16.98
N VAL A 305 53.11 -4.33 -15.90
CA VAL A 305 52.94 -5.59 -15.16
C VAL A 305 51.79 -5.52 -14.18
N THR A 306 51.61 -4.38 -13.52
CA THR A 306 50.58 -4.19 -12.48
C THR A 306 49.28 -3.60 -13.02
N GLY A 307 49.28 -3.06 -14.24
CA GLY A 307 48.13 -2.36 -14.82
C GLY A 307 47.79 -1.03 -14.15
N LEU A 308 48.62 -0.53 -13.22
CA LEU A 308 48.43 0.75 -12.54
C LEU A 308 48.73 1.94 -13.47
N SER A 309 48.07 3.07 -13.24
CA SER A 309 48.37 4.33 -13.93
C SER A 309 49.71 4.94 -13.47
N GLN A 310 50.24 5.89 -14.25
CA GLN A 310 51.40 6.68 -13.82
C GLN A 310 51.10 7.54 -12.58
N ASP A 311 49.85 7.97 -12.41
CA ASP A 311 49.42 8.73 -11.23
C ASP A 311 49.49 7.87 -9.96
N HIS A 312 49.07 6.59 -10.05
CA HIS A 312 49.22 5.64 -8.95
C HIS A 312 50.67 5.47 -8.53
N LEU A 313 51.61 5.37 -9.49
CA LEU A 313 53.04 5.26 -9.17
C LEU A 313 53.63 6.55 -8.60
N SER A 314 53.17 7.71 -9.08
CA SER A 314 53.62 9.01 -8.59
C SER A 314 53.23 9.23 -7.13
N ALA A 315 52.07 8.72 -6.72
CA ALA A 315 51.62 8.75 -5.33
C ALA A 315 52.36 7.78 -4.38
N LEU A 316 53.16 6.84 -4.93
CA LEU A 316 53.92 5.86 -4.14
C LEU A 316 55.38 6.28 -3.87
N ARG A 317 55.86 7.37 -4.47
CA ARG A 317 57.21 7.92 -4.29
C ARG A 317 57.26 8.92 -3.13
#